data_AF-A0A3N6H761-F1
#
_entry.id   AF-A0A3N6H761-F1
#
_cell.length_a   1.000
_cell.length_b   1.000
_cell.length_c   1.000
_cell.angle_alpha   90.00
_cell.angle_beta   90.00
_cell.angle_gamma   90.00
#
_symmetry.space_group_name_H-M   'P 1'
#
loop_
_entity.id
_entity.type
_entity.pdbx_description
1 polymer ?
#
loop_
_entity_poly.entity_id
_entity_poly.type
_entity_poly.pdbx_seq_one_letter_code
_entity_poly.pdbx_strand_id
1 'polypeptide(L)'
;MSVPRRPPALLAAPLLVLALLLTGCASGAAPAKTPVGAPGQGAAGPQSDAASALRASPTAAPVPSPAEIPDLGPETLARIPAEARQVFVVTGEEADSNRSSAVLYSREDPVKGWQPLAGPWPAHNGMEGWTDHHVAGDLRSPTGVYPLTDAGGRLPDPGALLPYDEHPRFAVDGEGFFGEPLEGSFDYVVAINYNRTEGVSPLDRTRPLGLERGGGIWIHVDHGGPTQGCVSIPEEHMEELLRTLDPVMNPVIVMGDAQTLGR
;
A
#
# COMPACT_ATOMS: atom_id res chain seq x y z
N MET A 1 -26.51 20.36 -50.10
CA MET A 1 -25.10 20.25 -50.52
C MET A 1 -24.47 19.18 -49.67
N SER A 2 -24.21 18.03 -50.27
CA SER A 2 -23.83 16.78 -49.60
C SER A 2 -22.31 16.65 -49.58
N VAL A 3 -21.72 16.45 -48.41
CA VAL A 3 -20.28 16.18 -48.23
C VAL A 3 -20.12 14.70 -47.83
N PRO A 4 -19.19 13.95 -48.43
CA PRO A 4 -19.23 12.49 -48.43
C PRO A 4 -18.62 11.85 -47.18
N ARG A 5 -19.23 10.72 -46.79
CA ARG A 5 -18.78 9.79 -45.73
C ARG A 5 -17.53 9.02 -46.19
N ARG A 6 -16.52 8.95 -45.32
CA ARG A 6 -15.34 8.09 -45.51
C ARG A 6 -15.66 6.64 -45.08
N PRO A 7 -15.19 5.61 -45.81
CA PRO A 7 -15.39 4.20 -45.45
C PRO A 7 -14.42 3.72 -44.35
N PRO A 8 -14.74 2.61 -43.64
CA PRO A 8 -13.89 2.04 -42.60
C PRO A 8 -12.79 1.17 -43.23
N ALA A 9 -11.55 1.33 -42.76
CA ALA A 9 -10.45 0.43 -43.10
C ALA A 9 -10.43 -0.74 -42.10
N LEU A 10 -10.86 -1.90 -42.58
CA LEU A 10 -10.58 -3.21 -41.99
C LEU A 10 -9.16 -3.61 -42.36
N LEU A 11 -8.29 -3.90 -41.40
CA LEU A 11 -7.06 -4.66 -41.63
C LEU A 11 -6.81 -5.65 -40.50
N ALA A 12 -6.45 -6.86 -40.94
CA ALA A 12 -6.41 -8.11 -40.20
C ALA A 12 -5.17 -8.27 -39.31
N ALA A 13 -5.31 -9.10 -38.28
CA ALA A 13 -4.25 -9.62 -37.43
C ALA A 13 -3.35 -10.64 -38.16
N PRO A 14 -2.19 -10.96 -37.57
CA PRO A 14 -1.85 -12.36 -37.41
C PRO A 14 -1.50 -12.73 -35.97
N LEU A 15 -2.08 -13.85 -35.51
CA LEU A 15 -1.62 -14.61 -34.34
C LEU A 15 -0.20 -15.14 -34.60
N LEU A 16 0.67 -15.06 -33.59
CA LEU A 16 1.85 -15.91 -33.51
C LEU A 16 1.83 -16.65 -32.16
N VAL A 17 1.51 -17.94 -32.22
CA VAL A 17 1.66 -18.90 -31.13
C VAL A 17 3.03 -19.55 -31.31
N LEU A 18 3.86 -19.57 -30.27
CA LEU A 18 5.03 -20.44 -30.23
C LEU A 18 5.06 -21.21 -28.91
N ALA A 19 4.66 -22.49 -29.00
CA ALA A 19 4.86 -23.49 -27.98
C ALA A 19 6.23 -24.15 -28.18
N LEU A 20 7.02 -24.28 -27.11
CA LEU A 20 8.22 -25.11 -27.08
C LEU A 20 8.07 -26.15 -25.97
N LEU A 21 7.81 -27.38 -26.40
CA LEU A 21 7.88 -28.61 -25.63
C LEU A 21 9.34 -29.11 -25.67
N LEU A 22 9.89 -29.46 -24.51
CA LEU A 22 11.10 -30.28 -24.42
C LEU A 22 10.76 -31.52 -23.59
N THR A 23 10.53 -32.62 -24.31
CA THR A 23 10.55 -33.99 -23.81
C THR A 23 11.94 -34.57 -24.00
N GLY A 24 12.51 -35.16 -22.95
CA GLY A 24 13.71 -36.00 -23.02
C GLY A 24 13.55 -37.25 -22.15
N CYS A 25 13.39 -38.41 -22.79
CA CYS A 25 13.54 -39.75 -22.22
C CYS A 25 15.06 -40.08 -22.08
N ALA A 26 15.58 -41.13 -21.43
CA ALA A 26 15.06 -42.43 -21.04
C ALA A 26 15.99 -43.16 -20.03
N SER A 27 15.38 -44.10 -19.31
CA SER A 27 15.80 -45.40 -18.74
C SER A 27 17.26 -45.89 -18.71
N GLY A 28 17.59 -46.62 -17.63
CA GLY A 28 18.63 -47.66 -17.67
C GLY A 28 19.01 -48.34 -16.33
N ALA A 29 18.28 -49.40 -15.97
CA ALA A 29 18.68 -50.65 -15.29
C ALA A 29 19.69 -50.70 -14.10
N ALA A 30 19.23 -51.32 -13.00
CA ALA A 30 20.04 -52.07 -12.01
C ALA A 30 20.59 -53.39 -12.65
N PRO A 31 21.51 -54.22 -12.07
CA PRO A 31 21.42 -54.74 -10.69
C PRO A 31 22.73 -55.16 -9.95
N ALA A 32 22.54 -55.56 -8.69
CA ALA A 32 23.21 -56.64 -7.93
C ALA A 32 24.68 -56.51 -7.49
N LYS A 33 24.93 -56.66 -6.17
CA LYS A 33 25.24 -57.96 -5.53
C LYS A 33 25.58 -57.75 -4.03
N THR A 34 24.86 -58.47 -3.18
CA THR A 34 25.28 -58.85 -1.82
C THR A 34 26.48 -59.82 -1.91
N PRO A 35 27.29 -59.88 -0.85
CA PRO A 35 27.36 -61.17 -0.15
C PRO A 35 27.28 -61.06 1.37
N VAL A 36 26.65 -62.09 1.93
CA VAL A 36 26.66 -62.49 3.33
C VAL A 36 27.99 -63.17 3.66
N GLY A 37 28.55 -62.87 4.83
CA GLY A 37 29.62 -63.65 5.46
C GLY A 37 29.64 -63.37 6.97
N ALA A 38 29.26 -64.37 7.76
CA ALA A 38 29.29 -64.37 9.23
C ALA A 38 30.62 -64.95 9.77
N PRO A 39 30.76 -65.21 11.09
CA PRO A 39 31.41 -64.37 12.09
C PRO A 39 32.82 -64.86 12.48
N GLY A 40 33.70 -63.94 12.88
CA GLY A 40 35.04 -64.25 13.40
C GLY A 40 35.29 -63.58 14.75
N GLN A 41 35.39 -64.39 15.81
CA GLN A 41 35.96 -64.01 17.10
C GLN A 41 37.48 -63.78 16.95
N GLY A 42 37.99 -62.67 17.48
CA GLY A 42 39.43 -62.43 17.52
C GLY A 42 39.82 -61.12 18.20
N ALA A 43 40.32 -61.26 19.44
CA ALA A 43 41.32 -60.44 20.12
C ALA A 43 41.06 -58.93 20.39
N ALA A 44 41.22 -58.60 21.68
CA ALA A 44 41.29 -57.25 22.21
C ALA A 44 42.48 -56.46 21.62
N GLY A 45 42.17 -55.31 21.03
CA GLY A 45 43.11 -54.25 20.65
C GLY A 45 42.86 -52.99 21.50
N PRO A 46 43.88 -52.15 21.71
CA PRO A 46 43.91 -51.14 22.75
C PRO A 46 42.93 -49.99 22.49
N GLN A 47 42.34 -49.45 23.57
CA GLN A 47 41.48 -48.26 23.54
C GLN A 47 42.23 -47.10 22.88
N SER A 48 41.84 -46.77 21.66
CA SER A 48 42.12 -45.47 21.07
C SER A 48 41.13 -44.47 21.65
N ASP A 49 41.64 -43.47 22.37
CA ASP A 49 40.94 -42.24 22.73
C ASP A 49 40.49 -41.49 21.47
N ALA A 50 39.41 -41.95 20.86
CA ALA A 50 38.69 -41.21 19.85
C ALA A 50 37.65 -40.36 20.57
N ALA A 51 38.07 -39.15 20.91
CA ALA A 51 37.18 -38.07 21.32
C ALA A 51 35.98 -38.02 20.37
N SER A 52 34.81 -38.37 20.89
CA SER A 52 33.54 -38.10 20.23
C SER A 52 33.29 -36.60 20.34
N ALA A 53 34.05 -35.83 19.57
CA ALA A 53 33.70 -34.46 19.24
C ALA A 53 32.47 -34.57 18.34
N LEU A 54 31.29 -34.62 18.97
CA LEU A 54 30.05 -34.20 18.34
C LEU A 54 30.36 -32.86 17.68
N ARG A 55 30.56 -32.88 16.36
CA ARG A 55 30.53 -31.66 15.55
C ARG A 55 29.16 -31.09 15.77
N ALA A 56 29.05 -30.12 16.68
CA ALA A 56 27.95 -29.19 16.70
C ALA A 56 27.97 -28.56 15.30
N SER A 57 27.02 -28.96 14.45
CA SER A 57 26.75 -28.22 13.23
C SER A 57 26.59 -26.76 13.63
N PRO A 58 27.26 -25.81 12.97
CA PRO A 58 27.05 -24.41 13.28
C PRO A 58 25.56 -24.14 13.10
N THR A 59 24.87 -23.82 14.20
CA THR A 59 23.51 -23.29 14.15
C THR A 59 23.58 -22.07 13.25
N ALA A 60 22.98 -22.18 12.06
CA ALA A 60 22.87 -21.05 11.15
C ALA A 60 22.27 -19.88 11.94
N ALA A 61 22.94 -18.73 11.90
CA ALA A 61 22.39 -17.52 12.51
C ALA A 61 20.99 -17.29 11.91
N PRO A 62 19.97 -16.95 12.73
CA PRO A 62 18.65 -16.63 12.21
C PRO A 62 18.81 -15.53 11.15
N VAL A 63 18.32 -15.78 9.95
CA VAL A 63 18.18 -14.71 8.95
C VAL A 63 17.16 -13.72 9.55
N PRO A 64 17.48 -12.42 9.66
CA PRO A 64 16.53 -11.46 10.17
C PRO A 64 15.28 -11.45 9.29
N SER A 65 14.10 -11.49 9.91
CA SER A 65 12.84 -11.31 9.21
C SER A 65 12.81 -9.91 8.58
N PRO A 66 12.18 -9.73 7.40
CA PRO A 66 11.94 -8.42 6.82
C PRO A 66 11.24 -7.50 7.82
N ALA A 67 11.58 -6.21 7.83
CA ALA A 67 10.94 -5.22 8.68
C ALA A 67 9.44 -5.07 8.33
N GLU A 68 8.60 -4.97 9.36
CA GLU A 68 7.18 -4.70 9.24
C GLU A 68 6.87 -3.23 9.55
N ILE A 69 5.68 -2.77 9.16
CA ILE A 69 5.19 -1.46 9.59
C ILE A 69 4.78 -1.57 11.06
N PRO A 70 5.31 -0.72 11.96
CA PRO A 70 4.99 -0.78 13.38
C PRO A 70 3.50 -0.51 13.65
N ASP A 71 3.00 -1.07 14.75
CA ASP A 71 1.66 -0.82 15.32
C ASP A 71 0.46 -1.21 14.43
N LEU A 72 0.70 -1.83 13.27
CA LEU A 72 -0.35 -2.48 12.49
C LEU A 72 -0.53 -3.93 12.92
N GLY A 73 -1.76 -4.28 13.30
CA GLY A 73 -2.12 -5.64 13.66
C GLY A 73 -2.29 -6.57 12.45
N PRO A 74 -2.40 -7.89 12.68
CA PRO A 74 -2.46 -8.88 11.62
C PRO A 74 -3.68 -8.72 10.70
N GLU A 75 -4.84 -8.29 11.23
CA GLU A 75 -6.02 -8.06 10.38
C GLU A 75 -5.81 -6.86 9.46
N THR A 76 -5.18 -5.80 9.95
CA THR A 76 -4.86 -4.62 9.16
C THR A 76 -3.80 -4.90 8.10
N LEU A 77 -2.70 -5.58 8.48
CA LEU A 77 -1.65 -5.98 7.54
C LEU A 77 -2.19 -6.87 6.42
N ALA A 78 -3.13 -7.78 6.72
CA ALA A 78 -3.75 -8.64 5.72
C ALA A 78 -4.62 -7.89 4.69
N ARG A 79 -5.04 -6.65 4.98
CA ARG A 79 -5.78 -5.80 4.04
C ARG A 79 -4.87 -5.00 3.10
N ILE A 80 -3.57 -4.91 3.38
CA ILE A 80 -2.61 -4.26 2.48
C ILE A 80 -2.40 -5.17 1.25
N PRO A 81 -2.65 -4.71 0.01
CA PRO A 81 -2.41 -5.51 -1.18
C PRO A 81 -0.97 -6.02 -1.26
N ALA A 82 -0.77 -7.25 -1.72
CA ALA A 82 0.56 -7.88 -1.73
C ALA A 82 1.54 -7.14 -2.65
N GLU A 83 1.02 -6.55 -3.73
CA GLU A 83 1.70 -5.72 -4.72
C GLU A 83 2.01 -4.29 -4.24
N ALA A 84 1.43 -3.86 -3.11
CA ALA A 84 1.73 -2.56 -2.54
C ALA A 84 3.19 -2.51 -2.08
N ARG A 85 3.88 -1.46 -2.50
CA ARG A 85 5.25 -1.14 -2.12
C ARG A 85 5.38 0.26 -1.53
N GLN A 86 4.28 1.02 -1.45
CA GLN A 86 4.18 2.25 -0.69
C GLN A 86 2.91 2.22 0.16
N VAL A 87 3.05 2.61 1.43
CA VAL A 87 1.93 2.69 2.38
C VAL A 87 2.03 4.01 3.13
N PHE A 88 1.03 4.87 2.95
CA PHE A 88 0.86 6.07 3.77
C PHE A 88 0.02 5.71 4.99
N VAL A 89 0.63 5.64 6.17
CA VAL A 89 -0.06 5.26 7.42
C VAL A 89 -0.48 6.52 8.14
N VAL A 90 -1.77 6.66 8.42
CA VAL A 90 -2.34 7.75 9.20
C VAL A 90 -2.96 7.18 10.47
N THR A 91 -2.32 7.45 11.60
CA THR A 91 -2.74 6.93 12.90
C THR A 91 -3.35 8.04 13.73
N GLY A 92 -4.64 7.93 14.03
CA GLY A 92 -5.34 8.79 14.97
C GLY A 92 -4.96 8.53 16.42
N GLU A 93 -4.92 9.58 17.24
CA GLU A 93 -4.60 9.48 18.67
C GLU A 93 -5.62 8.60 19.41
N GLU A 94 -6.91 8.79 19.14
CA GLU A 94 -8.03 8.06 19.75
C GLU A 94 -9.18 7.92 18.74
N ALA A 95 -10.13 7.01 19.01
CA ALA A 95 -11.27 6.74 18.13
C ALA A 95 -12.15 7.96 17.85
N ASP A 96 -12.28 8.87 18.82
CA ASP A 96 -13.09 10.09 18.74
C ASP A 96 -12.22 11.37 18.73
N SER A 97 -10.93 11.24 18.41
CA SER A 97 -10.00 12.37 18.25
C SER A 97 -9.87 12.77 16.77
N ASN A 98 -9.69 14.06 16.53
CA ASN A 98 -9.42 14.62 15.21
C ASN A 98 -7.92 14.88 14.93
N ARG A 99 -7.05 14.42 15.83
CA ARG A 99 -5.59 14.52 15.70
C ARG A 99 -5.01 13.19 15.28
N SER A 100 -4.07 13.28 14.35
CA SER A 100 -3.39 12.12 13.76
C SER A 100 -1.91 12.41 13.51
N SER A 101 -1.15 11.34 13.29
CA SER A 101 0.22 11.37 12.79
C SER A 101 0.29 10.56 11.51
N ALA A 102 1.06 11.03 10.52
CA ALA A 102 1.19 10.39 9.23
C ALA A 102 2.64 10.03 8.88
N VAL A 103 2.87 8.82 8.40
CA VAL A 103 4.19 8.32 7.97
C VAL A 103 4.06 7.63 6.63
N LEU A 104 4.91 7.98 5.66
CA LEU A 104 5.01 7.26 4.40
C LEU A 104 6.06 6.15 4.53
N TYR A 105 5.68 4.91 4.25
CA TYR A 105 6.58 3.76 4.18
C TYR A 105 6.78 3.32 2.74
N SER A 106 7.95 2.75 2.46
CA SER A 106 8.26 2.06 1.21
C SER A 106 8.83 0.68 1.45
N ARG A 107 8.62 -0.23 0.49
CA ARG A 107 9.21 -1.57 0.45
C ARG A 107 9.81 -1.80 -0.94
N GLU A 108 10.98 -1.23 -1.15
CA GLU A 108 11.74 -1.42 -2.40
C GLU A 108 12.42 -2.78 -2.46
N ASP A 109 12.91 -3.27 -1.31
CA ASP A 109 13.61 -4.55 -1.17
C ASP A 109 12.80 -5.48 -0.24
N PRO A 110 12.21 -6.57 -0.78
CA PRO A 110 11.44 -7.52 0.02
C PRO A 110 12.22 -8.16 1.16
N VAL A 111 13.56 -8.24 1.06
CA VAL A 111 14.41 -8.82 2.12
C VAL A 111 14.56 -7.84 3.29
N LYS A 112 14.64 -6.54 3.00
CA LYS A 112 14.68 -5.50 4.05
C LYS A 112 13.31 -5.25 4.66
N GLY A 113 12.25 -5.43 3.88
CA GLY A 113 10.88 -5.15 4.30
C GLY A 113 10.54 -3.66 4.22
N TRP A 114 9.58 -3.22 5.02
CA TRP A 114 9.10 -1.84 5.05
C TRP A 114 10.10 -0.92 5.74
N GLN A 115 10.30 0.27 5.17
CA GLN A 115 11.17 1.32 5.72
C GLN A 115 10.42 2.65 5.71
N PRO A 116 10.55 3.49 6.74
CA PRO A 116 10.00 4.83 6.71
C PRO A 116 10.73 5.64 5.64
N LEU A 117 9.96 6.29 4.76
CA LEU A 117 10.44 7.15 3.69
C LEU A 117 10.30 8.63 4.06
N ALA A 118 9.20 9.01 4.73
CA ALA A 118 8.95 10.36 5.20
C ALA A 118 8.02 10.39 6.43
N GLY A 119 8.05 11.49 7.19
CA GLY A 119 7.31 11.67 8.44
C GLY A 119 8.11 11.29 9.70
N PRO A 120 7.47 11.28 10.89
CA PRO A 120 6.05 11.54 11.11
C PRO A 120 5.67 13.01 10.88
N TRP A 121 4.53 13.22 10.22
CA TRP A 121 3.92 14.53 10.02
C TRP A 121 2.69 14.68 10.89
N PRO A 122 2.43 15.87 11.47
CA PRO A 122 1.15 16.14 12.07
C PRO A 122 0.05 16.06 11.01
N ALA A 123 -1.10 15.51 11.40
CA ALA A 123 -2.26 15.40 10.53
C ALA A 123 -3.55 15.65 11.31
N HIS A 124 -4.59 16.09 10.61
CA HIS A 124 -5.96 16.07 11.13
C HIS A 124 -6.83 15.08 10.36
N ASN A 125 -7.85 14.57 11.04
CA ASN A 125 -8.89 13.71 10.47
C ASN A 125 -10.28 14.31 10.73
N GLY A 126 -11.34 13.55 10.45
CA GLY A 126 -12.72 13.96 10.70
C GLY A 126 -12.93 14.47 12.13
N MET A 127 -13.72 15.53 12.27
CA MET A 127 -14.04 16.18 13.55
C MET A 127 -14.49 15.20 14.64
N GLU A 128 -15.30 14.21 14.28
CA GLU A 128 -15.85 13.21 15.21
C GLU A 128 -14.99 11.93 15.28
N GLY A 129 -13.78 11.95 14.71
CA GLY A 129 -12.83 10.86 14.75
C GLY A 129 -12.95 9.85 13.61
N TRP A 130 -12.97 8.57 13.95
CA TRP A 130 -12.81 7.44 13.04
C TRP A 130 -14.02 6.51 13.05
N THR A 131 -14.28 5.81 11.94
CA THR A 131 -15.38 4.83 11.86
C THR A 131 -15.12 3.69 10.88
N ASP A 132 -15.45 2.45 11.29
CA ASP A 132 -15.51 1.28 10.40
C ASP A 132 -16.76 1.32 9.50
N HIS A 133 -17.75 2.17 9.83
CA HIS A 133 -19.02 2.29 9.11
C HIS A 133 -19.31 3.76 8.75
N HIS A 134 -18.57 4.29 7.79
CA HIS A 134 -18.75 5.68 7.35
C HIS A 134 -20.07 5.90 6.61
N VAL A 135 -20.76 6.99 6.96
CA VAL A 135 -21.98 7.46 6.27
C VAL A 135 -21.86 8.96 6.00
N ALA A 136 -22.53 9.42 4.95
CA ALA A 136 -22.47 10.83 4.55
C ALA A 136 -22.86 11.77 5.70
N GLY A 137 -21.96 12.68 6.06
CA GLY A 137 -22.18 13.71 7.09
C GLY A 137 -21.99 13.24 8.53
N ASP A 138 -21.43 12.06 8.77
CA ASP A 138 -21.08 11.60 10.13
C ASP A 138 -19.87 12.33 10.75
N LEU A 139 -19.17 13.13 9.95
CA LEU A 139 -17.95 13.88 10.32
C LEU A 139 -16.81 12.98 10.79
N ARG A 140 -16.82 11.71 10.41
CA ARG A 140 -15.78 10.72 10.75
C ARG A 140 -15.01 10.32 9.50
N SER A 141 -13.72 10.08 9.69
CA SER A 141 -12.88 9.48 8.66
C SER A 141 -13.10 7.98 8.59
N PRO A 142 -13.28 7.39 7.39
CA PRO A 142 -13.42 5.94 7.26
C PRO A 142 -12.10 5.26 7.61
N THR A 143 -12.14 4.28 8.51
CA THR A 143 -10.99 3.41 8.76
C THR A 143 -10.80 2.46 7.58
N GLY A 144 -9.57 2.00 7.33
CA GLY A 144 -9.32 0.95 6.36
C GLY A 144 -8.04 1.11 5.55
N VAL A 145 -7.98 0.37 4.45
CA VAL A 145 -6.89 0.41 3.47
C VAL A 145 -7.48 0.76 2.12
N TYR A 146 -6.99 1.84 1.51
CA TYR A 146 -7.53 2.37 0.26
C TYR A 146 -6.40 2.67 -0.73
N PRO A 147 -6.54 2.32 -2.02
CA PRO A 147 -5.57 2.75 -3.03
C PRO A 147 -5.52 4.27 -3.20
N LEU A 148 -4.35 4.77 -3.61
CA LEU A 148 -4.10 6.16 -3.96
C LEU A 148 -3.70 6.23 -5.44
N THR A 149 -4.64 6.56 -6.32
CA THR A 149 -4.42 6.47 -7.77
C THR A 149 -4.42 7.81 -8.49
N ASP A 150 -5.03 8.84 -7.89
CA ASP A 150 -5.33 10.10 -8.56
C ASP A 150 -4.99 11.28 -7.64
N ALA A 151 -4.40 12.32 -8.19
CA ALA A 151 -4.09 13.56 -7.53
C ALA A 151 -4.71 14.75 -8.28
N GLY A 152 -4.67 15.92 -7.65
CA GLY A 152 -5.11 17.16 -8.28
C GLY A 152 -4.99 18.33 -7.34
N GLY A 153 -5.62 19.43 -7.71
CA GLY A 153 -5.66 20.61 -6.87
C GLY A 153 -5.96 21.88 -7.64
N ARG A 154 -6.07 22.98 -6.90
CA ARG A 154 -6.27 24.31 -7.48
C ARG A 154 -4.98 24.85 -8.10
N LEU A 155 -3.83 24.52 -7.52
CA LEU A 155 -2.53 25.02 -7.94
C LEU A 155 -1.90 24.13 -9.04
N PRO A 156 -0.90 24.65 -9.77
CA PRO A 156 -0.16 23.85 -10.72
C PRO A 156 0.50 22.62 -10.09
N ASP A 157 0.63 21.57 -10.90
CA ASP A 157 1.29 20.33 -10.51
C ASP A 157 2.68 20.59 -9.90
N PRO A 158 2.92 20.23 -8.61
CA PRO A 158 4.18 20.47 -7.93
C PRO A 158 5.30 19.49 -8.33
N GLY A 159 5.04 18.59 -9.30
CA GLY A 159 5.92 17.50 -9.72
C GLY A 159 5.41 16.13 -9.28
N ALA A 160 4.09 15.95 -9.25
CA ALA A 160 3.41 14.74 -8.87
C ALA A 160 3.74 13.58 -9.83
N LEU A 161 3.89 12.37 -9.26
CA LEU A 161 4.07 11.15 -10.06
C LEU A 161 2.72 10.47 -10.37
N LEU A 162 1.73 10.65 -9.50
CA LEU A 162 0.33 10.28 -9.78
C LEU A 162 -0.25 11.20 -10.88
N PRO A 163 -1.22 10.73 -11.68
CA PRO A 163 -2.00 11.62 -12.55
C PRO A 163 -2.56 12.81 -11.77
N TYR A 164 -2.30 14.03 -12.24
CA TYR A 164 -2.67 15.26 -11.56
C TYR A 164 -3.69 16.08 -12.38
N ASP A 165 -4.85 16.36 -11.79
CA ASP A 165 -5.87 17.26 -12.37
C ASP A 165 -5.79 18.65 -11.73
N GLU A 166 -5.22 19.61 -12.45
CA GLU A 166 -5.24 21.03 -12.08
C GLU A 166 -6.58 21.66 -12.52
N HIS A 167 -7.39 22.14 -11.57
CA HIS A 167 -8.65 22.79 -11.91
C HIS A 167 -9.09 23.84 -10.88
N PRO A 168 -9.60 25.02 -11.28
CA PRO A 168 -10.12 26.02 -10.34
C PRO A 168 -11.33 25.56 -9.50
N ARG A 169 -11.91 24.37 -9.78
CA ARG A 169 -13.06 23.82 -9.03
C ARG A 169 -12.67 23.23 -7.69
N PHE A 170 -11.36 23.05 -7.45
CA PHE A 170 -10.84 22.72 -6.13
C PHE A 170 -10.89 23.93 -5.17
N ALA A 171 -11.07 25.16 -5.66
CA ALA A 171 -11.19 26.31 -4.78
C ALA A 171 -12.34 26.13 -3.77
N VAL A 172 -12.00 26.32 -2.50
CA VAL A 172 -12.93 26.31 -1.37
C VAL A 172 -12.74 27.61 -0.58
N ASP A 173 -13.83 28.12 -0.04
CA ASP A 173 -13.89 29.31 0.80
C ASP A 173 -14.67 29.01 2.10
N GLY A 174 -14.70 29.98 3.00
CA GLY A 174 -15.39 29.87 4.29
C GLY A 174 -14.47 29.46 5.45
N GLU A 175 -15.10 29.07 6.54
CA GLU A 175 -14.46 28.74 7.81
C GLU A 175 -14.72 27.28 8.18
N GLY A 176 -13.72 26.63 8.80
CA GLY A 176 -13.83 25.30 9.36
C GLY A 176 -14.47 25.31 10.74
N PHE A 177 -14.38 24.18 11.45
CA PHE A 177 -15.15 23.95 12.68
C PHE A 177 -14.76 24.88 13.83
N PHE A 178 -13.53 25.38 13.84
CA PHE A 178 -12.99 26.25 14.88
C PHE A 178 -12.77 27.69 14.38
N GLY A 179 -13.37 28.07 13.24
CA GLY A 179 -13.25 29.40 12.65
C GLY A 179 -11.96 29.61 11.85
N GLU A 180 -11.19 28.54 11.59
CA GLU A 180 -10.02 28.56 10.73
C GLU A 180 -10.41 28.74 9.26
N PRO A 181 -9.68 29.52 8.45
CA PRO A 181 -10.01 29.72 7.05
C PRO A 181 -9.78 28.43 6.25
N LEU A 182 -10.74 28.06 5.38
CA LEU A 182 -10.59 26.90 4.51
C LEU A 182 -9.88 27.22 3.18
N GLU A 183 -9.70 28.50 2.86
CA GLU A 183 -9.00 28.91 1.64
C GLU A 183 -7.61 28.25 1.57
N GLY A 184 -7.32 27.61 0.43
CA GLY A 184 -6.08 26.87 0.21
C GLY A 184 -6.11 25.39 0.60
N SER A 185 -7.14 24.91 1.30
CA SER A 185 -7.20 23.51 1.78
C SER A 185 -7.06 22.47 0.65
N PHE A 186 -7.52 22.80 -0.55
CA PHE A 186 -7.46 21.92 -1.73
C PHE A 186 -6.53 22.47 -2.82
N ASP A 187 -5.53 23.26 -2.45
CA ASP A 187 -4.46 23.66 -3.35
C ASP A 187 -3.73 22.44 -3.90
N TYR A 188 -3.57 21.41 -3.06
CA TYR A 188 -3.13 20.07 -3.43
C TYR A 188 -4.02 19.01 -2.77
N VAL A 189 -4.39 17.97 -3.52
CA VAL A 189 -5.15 16.82 -3.03
C VAL A 189 -4.61 15.50 -3.58
N VAL A 190 -4.72 14.44 -2.79
CA VAL A 190 -4.63 13.05 -3.23
C VAL A 190 -5.96 12.35 -2.92
N ALA A 191 -6.51 11.68 -3.92
CA ALA A 191 -7.74 10.92 -3.78
C ALA A 191 -7.54 9.67 -2.91
N ILE A 192 -8.34 9.55 -1.85
CA ILE A 192 -8.50 8.28 -1.14
C ILE A 192 -9.60 7.50 -1.85
N ASN A 193 -9.32 6.28 -2.31
CA ASN A 193 -10.27 5.45 -3.06
C ASN A 193 -11.38 4.81 -2.20
N TYR A 194 -11.90 5.57 -1.24
CA TYR A 194 -13.14 5.25 -0.53
C TYR A 194 -14.35 5.68 -1.36
N ASN A 195 -15.21 4.71 -1.73
CA ASN A 195 -16.47 4.92 -2.44
C ASN A 195 -16.36 5.84 -3.67
N ARG A 196 -15.40 5.61 -4.56
CA ARG A 196 -15.22 6.37 -5.79
C ARG A 196 -14.74 5.49 -6.94
N THR A 197 -14.71 6.06 -8.14
CA THR A 197 -14.03 5.45 -9.29
C THR A 197 -12.56 5.84 -9.27
N GLU A 198 -11.68 4.87 -9.54
CA GLU A 198 -10.22 5.06 -9.64
C GLU A 198 -9.83 5.46 -11.08
N GLY A 199 -8.67 6.11 -11.25
CA GLY A 199 -8.14 6.49 -12.56
C GLY A 199 -8.89 7.65 -13.22
N VAL A 200 -9.63 8.42 -12.43
CA VAL A 200 -10.39 9.60 -12.86
C VAL A 200 -10.10 10.75 -11.89
N SER A 201 -10.31 11.99 -12.36
CA SER A 201 -10.11 13.21 -11.56
C SER A 201 -10.68 13.08 -10.14
N PRO A 202 -10.01 13.62 -9.11
CA PRO A 202 -10.57 13.70 -7.77
C PRO A 202 -11.92 14.40 -7.66
N LEU A 203 -12.28 15.24 -8.65
CA LEU A 203 -13.57 15.90 -8.76
C LEU A 203 -14.70 14.98 -9.24
N ASP A 204 -14.40 13.74 -9.67
CA ASP A 204 -15.44 12.79 -10.05
C ASP A 204 -16.34 12.44 -8.86
N ARG A 205 -17.66 12.54 -9.11
CA ARG A 205 -18.69 12.41 -8.08
C ARG A 205 -19.36 11.04 -8.07
N THR A 206 -18.85 10.08 -8.85
CA THR A 206 -19.40 8.72 -8.87
C THR A 206 -19.18 8.06 -7.51
N ARG A 207 -20.24 7.44 -6.96
CA ARG A 207 -20.23 6.75 -5.65
C ARG A 207 -20.80 5.33 -5.81
N PRO A 208 -19.96 4.32 -6.13
CA PRO A 208 -20.43 2.96 -6.42
C PRO A 208 -21.13 2.25 -5.25
N LEU A 209 -20.81 2.61 -4.00
CA LEU A 209 -21.45 2.11 -2.79
C LEU A 209 -22.69 2.93 -2.38
N GLY A 210 -23.17 3.82 -3.24
CA GLY A 210 -24.30 4.71 -2.95
C GLY A 210 -23.89 6.04 -2.34
N LEU A 211 -24.79 7.02 -2.40
CA LEU A 211 -24.56 8.38 -1.87
C LEU A 211 -24.58 8.40 -0.33
N GLU A 212 -25.33 7.49 0.28
CA GLU A 212 -25.46 7.33 1.72
C GLU A 212 -24.15 6.97 2.42
N ARG A 213 -23.24 6.31 1.70
CA ARG A 213 -21.91 5.98 2.20
C ARG A 213 -20.94 7.17 2.18
N GLY A 214 -21.32 8.32 1.65
CA GLY A 214 -20.42 9.47 1.51
C GLY A 214 -19.35 9.23 0.45
N GLY A 215 -18.27 10.01 0.48
CA GLY A 215 -17.15 9.92 -0.46
C GLY A 215 -16.60 11.30 -0.79
N GLY A 216 -15.59 11.37 -1.67
CA GLY A 216 -14.81 12.62 -1.81
C GLY A 216 -13.90 12.84 -0.61
N ILE A 217 -13.39 11.74 -0.06
CA ILE A 217 -12.40 11.72 1.01
C ILE A 217 -11.03 11.87 0.36
N TRP A 218 -10.27 12.86 0.79
CA TRP A 218 -8.95 13.19 0.23
C TRP A 218 -7.90 13.29 1.33
N ILE A 219 -6.63 13.18 0.93
CA ILE A 219 -5.52 13.79 1.66
C ILE A 219 -5.35 15.19 1.09
N HIS A 220 -5.32 16.24 1.92
CA HIS A 220 -5.24 17.62 1.43
C HIS A 220 -4.42 18.55 2.34
N VAL A 221 -4.26 19.79 1.93
CA VAL A 221 -3.52 20.82 2.68
C VAL A 221 -4.25 21.15 3.98
N ASP A 222 -3.53 21.11 5.10
CA ASP A 222 -4.05 21.44 6.42
C ASP A 222 -4.41 22.92 6.54
N HIS A 223 -5.58 23.18 7.13
CA HIS A 223 -6.12 24.51 7.42
C HIS A 223 -6.07 24.86 8.92
N GLY A 224 -5.43 24.02 9.75
CA GLY A 224 -5.24 24.24 11.19
C GLY A 224 -6.35 23.66 12.07
N GLY A 225 -7.24 22.85 11.51
CA GLY A 225 -8.39 22.30 12.20
C GLY A 225 -8.88 20.96 11.63
N PRO A 226 -9.91 20.37 12.25
CA PRO A 226 -10.46 19.08 11.86
C PRO A 226 -11.17 19.14 10.50
N THR A 227 -11.20 18.01 9.81
CA THR A 227 -11.85 17.91 8.51
C THR A 227 -13.30 17.39 8.66
N GLN A 228 -14.03 17.31 7.55
CA GLN A 228 -15.34 16.64 7.50
C GLN A 228 -15.25 15.11 7.28
N GLY A 229 -14.04 14.55 7.26
CA GLY A 229 -13.78 13.13 7.01
C GLY A 229 -12.50 12.87 6.21
N CYS A 230 -11.94 13.89 5.56
CA CYS A 230 -10.62 13.86 4.92
C CYS A 230 -9.47 13.67 5.92
N VAL A 231 -8.28 13.43 5.39
CA VAL A 231 -7.02 13.61 6.12
C VAL A 231 -6.38 14.90 5.63
N SER A 232 -5.85 15.72 6.53
CA SER A 232 -5.08 16.90 6.15
C SER A 232 -3.67 16.87 6.73
N ILE A 233 -2.68 17.36 5.99
CA ILE A 233 -1.27 17.50 6.40
C ILE A 233 -0.73 18.86 5.93
N PRO A 234 0.32 19.41 6.57
CA PRO A 234 0.94 20.67 6.13
C PRO A 234 1.26 20.72 4.64
N GLU A 235 1.11 21.89 4.01
CA GLU A 235 1.26 22.07 2.56
C GLU A 235 2.61 21.56 2.03
N GLU A 236 3.70 21.86 2.74
CA GLU A 236 5.04 21.39 2.38
C GLU A 236 5.13 19.86 2.33
N HIS A 237 4.41 19.16 3.21
CA HIS A 237 4.34 17.70 3.23
C HIS A 237 3.37 17.16 2.18
N MET A 238 2.32 17.90 1.80
CA MET A 238 1.50 17.55 0.63
C MET A 238 2.32 17.56 -0.65
N GLU A 239 3.16 18.57 -0.85
CA GLU A 239 4.03 18.61 -2.02
C GLU A 239 5.07 17.48 -2.01
N GLU A 240 5.67 17.19 -0.85
CA GLU A 240 6.59 16.07 -0.67
C GLU A 240 5.90 14.74 -0.98
N LEU A 241 4.68 14.53 -0.45
CA LEU A 241 3.87 13.34 -0.69
C LEU A 241 3.59 13.17 -2.19
N LEU A 242 3.14 14.23 -2.87
CA LEU A 242 2.82 14.20 -4.31
C LEU A 242 4.04 13.83 -5.17
N ARG A 243 5.22 14.37 -4.85
CA ARG A 243 6.48 14.05 -5.54
C ARG A 243 7.00 12.64 -5.27
N THR A 244 6.42 11.95 -4.28
CA THR A 244 6.94 10.67 -3.78
C THR A 244 6.00 9.49 -4.06
N LEU A 245 4.68 9.68 -4.07
CA LEU A 245 3.71 8.62 -4.37
C LEU A 245 3.83 8.18 -5.83
N ASP A 246 4.50 7.05 -6.05
CA ASP A 246 4.79 6.52 -7.38
C ASP A 246 3.73 5.47 -7.76
N PRO A 247 2.95 5.67 -8.84
CA PRO A 247 1.93 4.71 -9.25
C PRO A 247 2.48 3.30 -9.54
N VAL A 248 3.77 3.16 -9.91
CA VAL A 248 4.42 1.85 -10.12
C VAL A 248 4.60 1.09 -8.80
N MET A 249 4.59 1.79 -7.67
CA MET A 249 4.71 1.22 -6.33
C MET A 249 3.36 0.79 -5.74
N ASN A 250 2.25 0.95 -6.46
CA ASN A 250 0.88 0.69 -5.99
C ASN A 250 0.62 1.29 -4.60
N PRO A 251 0.68 2.63 -4.46
CA PRO A 251 0.55 3.27 -3.17
C PRO A 251 -0.85 3.10 -2.59
N VAL A 252 -0.91 2.82 -1.29
CA VAL A 252 -2.16 2.75 -0.52
C VAL A 252 -2.06 3.65 0.71
N ILE A 253 -3.20 4.09 1.21
CA ILE A 253 -3.32 4.65 2.57
C ILE A 253 -3.85 3.58 3.51
N VAL A 254 -3.27 3.49 4.71
CA VAL A 254 -3.83 2.78 5.88
C VAL A 254 -4.21 3.84 6.88
N MET A 255 -5.49 3.94 7.26
CA MET A 255 -5.96 5.04 8.11
C MET A 255 -6.94 4.55 9.19
N GLY A 256 -6.81 5.08 10.40
CA GLY A 256 -7.64 4.72 11.56
C GLY A 256 -7.02 5.17 12.88
N ASP A 257 -7.75 5.05 13.97
CA ASP A 257 -7.18 5.20 15.31
C ASP A 257 -6.24 4.03 15.66
N ALA A 258 -5.32 4.25 16.60
CA ALA A 258 -4.31 3.26 16.99
C ALA A 258 -4.90 1.90 17.42
N GLN A 259 -6.04 1.88 18.12
CA GLN A 259 -6.68 0.62 18.53
C GLN A 259 -7.23 -0.12 17.32
N THR A 260 -7.89 0.59 16.40
CA THR A 260 -8.40 0.00 15.17
C THR A 260 -7.30 -0.59 14.30
N LEU A 261 -6.21 0.14 14.11
CA LEU A 261 -5.09 -0.28 13.28
C LEU A 261 -4.30 -1.46 13.89
N GLY A 262 -4.27 -1.55 15.22
CA GLY A 262 -3.61 -2.63 15.96
C GLY A 262 -4.33 -3.99 15.94
N ARG A 263 -5.48 -4.10 15.27
CA ARG A 263 -6.23 -5.35 15.08
C ARG A 263 -5.59 -6.25 14.02
#